data_AF-A0A8H7DFM1-F1
#
_entry.id   AF-A0A8H7DFM1-F1
#
_cell.length_a   1.000
_cell.length_b   1.000
_cell.length_c   1.000
_cell.angle_alpha   90.00
_cell.angle_beta   90.00
_cell.angle_gamma   90.00
#
_symmetry.space_group_name_H-M   'P 1'
#
loop_
_entity.id
_entity.type
_entity.pdbx_description
1 polymer ?
#
loop_
_entity_poly.entity_id
_entity_poly.type
_entity_poly.pdbx_seq_one_letter_code
_entity_poly.pdbx_strand_id
1 'polypeptide(L)'
;MDRKGKLLLVGAAAGSREKGIDSTVYPDAITLVRHNFNELFESPFNFAAGPDVYTYKDPRGFGLSFNAGILAFRSSSAIYEDMREKKEVADYPLLQAKQAFLNLDFDDTCMRVP
;
A
#
# COMPACT_ATOMS: atom_id res chain seq x y z
N MET A 1 -15.28 11.33 0.41
CA MET A 1 -13.92 11.21 1.00
C MET A 1 -13.03 12.24 0.31
N ASP A 2 -12.50 13.19 1.08
CA ASP A 2 -11.63 14.29 0.63
C ASP A 2 -10.27 13.73 0.12
N ARG A 3 -9.69 14.38 -0.91
CA ARG A 3 -8.35 14.16 -1.47
C ARG A 3 -7.24 14.06 -0.40
N LYS A 4 -7.45 14.55 0.82
CA LYS A 4 -6.52 14.45 1.96
C LYS A 4 -6.16 13.02 2.38
N GLY A 5 -7.05 12.04 2.23
CA GLY A 5 -6.75 10.65 2.60
C GLY A 5 -5.64 10.01 1.75
N LYS A 6 -5.44 10.50 0.52
CA LYS A 6 -4.40 10.05 -0.40
C LYS A 6 -2.99 10.53 0.03
N LEU A 7 -2.90 11.58 0.84
CA LEU A 7 -1.64 12.23 1.21
C LEU A 7 -0.88 11.48 2.32
N LEU A 8 -1.59 10.74 3.18
CA LEU A 8 -1.01 10.25 4.43
C LEU A 8 0.02 9.14 4.23
N LEU A 9 -0.24 8.20 3.31
CA LEU A 9 0.63 7.03 3.12
C LEU A 9 1.90 7.37 2.32
N VAL A 10 1.73 8.17 1.25
CA VAL A 10 2.83 8.61 0.38
C VAL A 10 3.73 9.57 1.17
N GLY A 11 3.14 10.55 1.86
CA GLY A 11 3.88 11.43 2.77
C GLY A 11 4.57 10.69 3.93
N ALA A 12 3.98 9.59 4.43
CA ALA A 12 4.63 8.75 5.43
C ALA A 12 5.90 8.08 4.88
N ALA A 13 5.89 7.56 3.65
CA ALA A 13 7.07 6.90 3.08
C ALA A 13 8.28 7.83 2.88
N ALA A 14 8.06 9.05 2.38
CA ALA A 14 9.14 10.06 2.28
C ALA A 14 9.55 10.61 3.65
N GLY A 15 8.58 10.98 4.49
CA GLY A 15 8.85 11.51 5.83
C GLY A 15 9.55 10.49 6.73
N SER A 16 9.31 9.19 6.53
CA SER A 16 10.05 8.12 7.19
C SER A 16 11.52 8.11 6.78
N ARG A 17 11.83 8.26 5.49
CA ARG A 17 13.23 8.27 5.02
C ARG A 17 14.03 9.43 5.61
N GLU A 18 13.45 10.63 5.61
CA GLU A 18 14.10 11.83 6.17
C GLU A 18 14.38 11.71 7.68
N LYS A 19 13.57 10.91 8.38
CA LYS A 19 13.70 10.64 9.81
C LYS A 19 14.59 9.42 10.13
N GLY A 20 15.22 8.81 9.13
CA GLY A 20 16.05 7.62 9.31
C GLY A 20 15.25 6.34 9.61
N ILE A 21 13.96 6.32 9.27
CA ILE A 21 13.11 5.12 9.36
C ILE A 21 13.26 4.35 8.06
N ASP A 22 13.80 3.13 8.12
CA ASP A 22 14.08 2.31 6.93
C ASP A 22 12.90 1.48 6.45
N SER A 23 12.02 1.05 7.36
CA SER A 23 10.81 0.29 7.05
C SER A 23 9.62 0.76 7.88
N THR A 24 8.41 0.63 7.33
CA THR A 24 7.16 1.02 7.99
C THR A 24 6.11 -0.04 7.72
N VAL A 25 5.32 -0.36 8.75
CA VAL A 25 4.09 -1.15 8.62
C VAL A 25 2.91 -0.22 8.88
N TYR A 26 1.99 -0.16 7.92
CA TYR A 26 0.76 0.61 7.97
C TYR A 26 -0.45 -0.32 8.08
N PRO A 27 -1.06 -0.44 9.27
CA PRO A 27 -2.38 -1.01 9.42
C PRO A 27 -3.47 0.05 9.24
N ASP A 28 -4.54 -0.29 8.52
CA ASP A 28 -5.75 0.54 8.45
C ASP A 28 -6.37 0.70 9.83
N ALA A 29 -7.01 1.84 10.09
CA ALA A 29 -7.56 2.19 11.41
C ALA A 29 -8.62 1.20 11.93
N ILE A 30 -9.19 0.38 11.04
CA ILE A 30 -10.19 -0.66 11.35
C ILE A 30 -9.58 -2.07 11.39
N THR A 31 -8.25 -2.19 11.48
CA THR A 31 -7.54 -3.48 11.56
C THR A 31 -7.50 -3.98 13.00
N LEU A 32 -7.93 -5.23 13.22
CA LEU A 32 -7.71 -5.96 14.47
C LEU A 32 -6.52 -6.92 14.31
N VAL A 33 -5.40 -6.59 14.95
CA VAL A 33 -4.21 -7.45 14.96
C VAL A 33 -4.35 -8.53 16.04
N ARG A 34 -4.11 -9.79 15.67
CA ARG A 34 -4.25 -10.96 16.55
C ARG A 34 -2.94 -11.62 16.95
N HIS A 35 -1.86 -11.32 16.22
CA HIS A 35 -0.53 -11.91 16.42
C HIS A 35 0.55 -10.83 16.26
N ASN A 36 1.77 -11.13 16.73
CA ASN A 36 2.93 -10.30 16.45
C ASN A 36 3.15 -10.25 14.92
N PHE A 37 3.62 -9.10 14.42
CA PHE A 37 3.86 -8.85 12.99
C PHE A 37 5.25 -8.24 12.75
N ASN A 38 6.20 -8.45 13.67
CA ASN A 38 7.57 -7.93 13.57
C ASN A 38 8.28 -8.39 12.29
N GLU A 39 7.95 -9.59 11.80
CA GLU A 39 8.45 -10.14 10.55
C GLU A 39 8.17 -9.23 9.34
N LEU A 40 7.12 -8.41 9.38
CA LEU A 40 6.81 -7.46 8.31
C LEU A 40 7.85 -6.33 8.21
N PHE A 41 8.50 -5.97 9.33
CA PHE A 41 9.58 -4.97 9.34
C PHE A 41 10.89 -5.52 8.80
N GLU A 42 11.08 -6.84 8.87
CA GLU A 42 12.27 -7.57 8.41
C GLU A 42 12.19 -7.98 6.94
N SER A 43 11.07 -7.66 6.27
CA SER A 43 10.86 -7.99 4.86
C SER A 43 12.00 -7.44 3.97
N PRO A 44 12.61 -8.27 3.11
CA PRO A 44 13.64 -7.81 2.16
C PRO A 44 13.03 -7.09 0.96
N PHE A 45 11.70 -7.10 0.81
CA PHE A 45 11.00 -6.49 -0.32
C PHE A 45 10.69 -5.02 -0.07
N ASN A 46 10.70 -4.22 -1.13
CA ASN A 46 10.37 -2.79 -1.04
C ASN A 46 8.92 -2.54 -0.65
N PHE A 47 8.02 -3.47 -1.01
CA PHE A 47 6.60 -3.36 -0.75
C PHE A 47 5.97 -4.75 -0.61
N ALA A 48 5.15 -4.93 0.42
CA ALA A 48 4.46 -6.17 0.72
C ALA A 48 3.05 -5.89 1.26
N ALA A 49 2.08 -6.70 0.84
CA ALA A 49 0.68 -6.55 1.20
C ALA A 49 -0.05 -7.89 1.09
N GLY A 50 -1.12 -8.06 1.85
CA GLY A 50 -1.96 -9.26 1.78
C GLY A 50 -2.76 -9.31 0.48
N PRO A 51 -3.02 -10.50 -0.09
CA PRO A 51 -3.87 -10.61 -1.28
C PRO A 51 -5.28 -10.07 -1.00
N ASP A 52 -5.88 -9.43 -2.00
CA ASP A 52 -7.31 -9.09 -1.92
C ASP A 52 -8.14 -10.32 -2.27
N VAL A 53 -8.68 -10.97 -1.23
CA VAL A 53 -9.49 -12.20 -1.35
C VAL A 53 -10.99 -11.91 -1.46
N TYR A 54 -11.40 -10.65 -1.58
CA TYR A 54 -12.81 -10.30 -1.70
C TYR A 54 -13.36 -10.74 -3.06
N THR A 55 -14.03 -11.90 -3.08
CA THR A 55 -14.58 -12.52 -4.31
C THR A 55 -16.06 -12.21 -4.55
N TYR A 56 -16.74 -11.50 -3.65
CA TYR A 56 -18.18 -11.32 -3.74
C TYR A 56 -18.55 -10.42 -4.94
N LYS A 57 -19.04 -11.07 -6.01
CA LYS A 57 -19.44 -10.48 -7.30
C LYS A 57 -18.31 -9.86 -8.11
N ASP A 58 -17.07 -10.32 -7.95
CA ASP A 58 -15.99 -9.88 -8.83
C ASP A 58 -16.08 -10.60 -10.19
N PRO A 59 -16.45 -9.93 -11.30
CA PRO A 59 -16.52 -10.56 -12.61
C PRO A 59 -15.13 -10.85 -13.21
N ARG A 60 -14.05 -10.36 -12.60
CA ARG A 60 -12.68 -10.45 -13.14
C ARG A 60 -12.06 -11.85 -13.00
N GLY A 61 -12.61 -12.72 -12.14
CA GLY A 61 -12.08 -14.07 -11.94
C GLY A 61 -10.78 -14.09 -11.11
N PHE A 62 -9.73 -14.73 -11.62
CA PHE A 62 -8.42 -14.78 -10.94
C PHE A 62 -7.75 -13.40 -10.95
N GLY A 63 -7.40 -12.88 -9.78
CA GLY A 63 -6.71 -11.61 -9.61
C GLY A 63 -5.45 -11.76 -8.75
N LEU A 64 -4.38 -11.07 -9.14
CA LEU A 64 -3.16 -10.97 -8.34
C LEU A 64 -3.16 -9.76 -7.41
N SER A 65 -4.23 -8.97 -7.40
CA SER A 65 -4.31 -7.72 -6.64
C SER A 65 -4.15 -7.92 -5.12
N PHE A 66 -3.69 -6.87 -4.45
CA PHE A 66 -3.56 -6.83 -3.00
C PHE A 66 -4.56 -5.87 -2.35
N ASN A 67 -4.83 -6.16 -1.07
CA ASN A 67 -5.61 -5.30 -0.20
C ASN A 67 -4.73 -4.20 0.42
N ALA A 68 -5.23 -2.96 0.43
CA ALA A 68 -4.47 -1.82 0.97
C ALA A 68 -4.67 -1.58 2.48
N GLY A 69 -5.19 -2.57 3.21
CA GLY A 69 -5.51 -2.52 4.63
C GLY A 69 -4.33 -2.81 5.56
N ILE A 70 -3.35 -3.60 5.11
CA ILE A 70 -2.06 -3.77 5.80
C ILE A 70 -0.97 -3.69 4.74
N LEU A 71 -0.05 -2.74 4.91
CA LEU A 71 1.05 -2.49 3.99
C LEU A 71 2.37 -2.52 4.77
N ALA A 72 3.37 -3.23 4.26
CA ALA A 72 4.74 -3.16 4.75
C ALA A 72 5.63 -2.64 3.61
N PHE A 73 6.40 -1.60 3.87
CA PHE A 73 7.20 -0.97 2.83
C PHE A 73 8.50 -0.39 3.35
N ARG A 74 9.49 -0.32 2.46
CA ARG A 74 10.76 0.36 2.71
C ARG A 74 10.64 1.82 2.31
N SER A 75 11.22 2.69 3.13
CA SER A 75 11.18 4.13 2.86
C SER A 75 12.05 4.46 1.65
N SER A 76 11.48 5.14 0.65
CA SER A 76 12.18 5.52 -0.58
C SER A 76 11.67 6.84 -1.12
N SER A 77 12.55 7.84 -1.17
CA SER A 77 12.24 9.14 -1.75
C SER A 77 11.97 9.04 -3.25
N ALA A 78 12.64 8.12 -3.96
CA ALA A 78 12.42 7.92 -5.39
C ALA A 78 11.00 7.39 -5.68
N ILE A 79 10.56 6.39 -4.92
CA ILE A 79 9.18 5.85 -5.02
C ILE A 79 8.16 6.94 -4.65
N TYR A 80 8.45 7.72 -3.60
CA TYR A 80 7.58 8.82 -3.21
C TYR A 80 7.37 9.85 -4.33
N GLU A 81 8.45 10.32 -4.96
CA GLU A 81 8.35 11.32 -6.03
C GLU A 81 7.61 10.77 -7.25
N ASP A 82 7.91 9.53 -7.64
CA ASP A 82 7.20 8.84 -8.73
C ASP A 82 5.68 8.72 -8.46
N MET A 83 5.30 8.27 -7.26
CA MET A 83 3.89 8.21 -6.84
C MET A 83 3.25 9.61 -6.79
N ARG A 84 3.99 10.64 -6.35
CA ARG A 84 3.50 12.01 -6.27
C ARG A 84 3.16 12.56 -7.66
N GLU A 85 3.99 12.29 -8.66
CA GLU A 85 3.77 12.69 -10.05
C GLU A 85 2.57 11.97 -10.68
N LYS A 86 2.47 10.65 -10.50
CA LYS A 86 1.38 9.83 -11.03
C LYS A 86 0.01 10.19 -10.43
N LYS A 87 -0.03 10.61 -9.17
CA LYS A 87 -1.28 10.98 -8.47
C LYS A 87 -2.08 12.08 -9.19
N GLU A 88 -1.41 13.02 -9.85
CA GLU A 88 -2.07 14.16 -10.51
C GLU A 88 -2.84 13.74 -11.77
N VAL A 89 -2.53 12.57 -12.35
CA VAL A 89 -3.19 12.02 -13.54
C VAL A 89 -4.05 10.79 -13.27
N ALA A 90 -4.04 10.28 -12.04
CA ALA A 90 -4.71 9.03 -11.69
C ALA A 90 -6.21 9.21 -11.39
N ASP A 91 -7.07 8.60 -12.21
CA ASP A 91 -8.52 8.60 -12.05
C ASP A 91 -9.04 7.21 -11.64
N TYR A 92 -9.69 7.13 -10.47
CA TYR A 92 -10.20 5.87 -9.91
C TYR A 92 -11.51 6.08 -9.16
N PRO A 93 -12.37 5.04 -9.09
CA PRO A 93 -13.54 5.04 -8.22
C PRO A 93 -13.17 5.39 -6.78
N LEU A 94 -13.84 6.40 -6.20
CA LEU A 94 -13.48 6.97 -4.90
C LEU A 94 -13.39 5.92 -3.78
N LEU A 95 -14.24 4.91 -3.81
CA LEU A 95 -14.28 3.83 -2.81
C LEU A 95 -13.05 2.91 -2.85
N GLN A 96 -12.31 2.91 -3.96
CA GLN A 96 -11.15 2.03 -4.18
C GLN A 96 -9.86 2.83 -4.42
N ALA A 97 -9.92 4.16 -4.38
CA ALA A 97 -8.85 5.00 -4.92
C ALA A 97 -7.46 4.75 -4.30
N LYS A 98 -7.37 4.42 -3.00
CA LYS A 98 -6.09 4.04 -2.35
C LYS A 98 -5.57 2.72 -2.91
N GLN A 99 -6.40 1.68 -2.87
CA GLN A 99 -6.03 0.34 -3.30
C GLN A 99 -5.76 0.27 -4.80
N ALA A 100 -6.61 0.87 -5.63
CA ALA A 100 -6.46 0.89 -7.08
C ALA A 100 -5.18 1.59 -7.52
N PHE A 101 -4.84 2.74 -6.91
CA PHE A 101 -3.60 3.46 -7.18
C PHE A 101 -2.37 2.62 -6.80
N LEU A 102 -2.36 2.03 -5.62
CA LEU A 102 -1.24 1.20 -5.17
C LEU A 102 -1.08 -0.07 -6.01
N ASN A 103 -2.19 -0.71 -6.41
CA ASN A 103 -2.12 -1.86 -7.31
C ASN A 103 -1.54 -1.44 -8.67
N LEU A 104 -1.89 -0.27 -9.22
CA LEU A 104 -1.26 0.17 -10.47
C LEU A 104 0.27 0.32 -10.35
N ASP A 105 0.75 0.81 -9.20
CA ASP A 105 2.18 1.08 -9.01
C ASP A 105 3.01 -0.11 -8.52
N PHE A 106 2.40 -1.08 -7.85
CA PHE A 106 3.11 -2.18 -7.18
C PHE A 106 2.62 -3.59 -7.50
N ASP A 107 1.61 -3.79 -8.37
CA ASP A 107 1.03 -5.13 -8.54
C ASP A 107 2.07 -6.19 -8.94
N ASP A 108 3.01 -5.85 -9.82
CA ASP A 108 4.07 -6.72 -10.33
C ASP A 108 5.27 -6.89 -9.37
N THR A 109 5.47 -5.96 -8.45
CA THR A 109 6.63 -5.91 -7.54
C THR A 109 6.29 -6.19 -6.08
N CYS A 110 5.01 -6.28 -5.74
CA CYS A 110 4.57 -6.48 -4.38
C CYS A 110 4.69 -7.95 -3.93
N MET A 111 5.39 -8.15 -2.82
CA MET A 111 5.39 -9.44 -2.13
C MET A 111 4.02 -9.69 -1.47
N ARG A 112 3.39 -10.82 -1.80
CA ARG A 112 2.13 -11.24 -1.17
C ARG A 112 2.45 -11.91 0.15
N VAL A 113 1.99 -11.31 1.25
CA VAL A 113 2.09 -11.93 2.59
C VAL A 113 0.91 -12.88 2.81
N PRO A 114 1.12 -13.98 3.55
CA PRO A 114 0.05 -14.94 3.88
C PRO A 114 -1.00 -14.35 4.83
#